data_AF-A0A4Q6EII1-F1
#
_entry.id   AF-A0A4Q6EII1-F1
#
_cell.length_a   1.000
_cell.length_b   1.000
_cell.length_c   1.000
_cell.angle_alpha   90.00
_cell.angle_beta   90.00
_cell.angle_gamma   90.00
#
_symmetry.space_group_name_H-M   'P 1'
#
loop_
_entity.id
_entity.type
_entity.pdbx_description
1 polymer ?
#
loop_
_entity_poly.entity_id
_entity_poly.type
_entity_poly.pdbx_seq_one_letter_code
_entity_poly.pdbx_strand_id
1 'polypeptide(L)'
;MVQILRPFGHLAVIDAATALDLSALVPKSISLHLEMVFGRALFGVGLEQQAHILGSVAALAAAGKIKPIFGRVLAGLSVESMRTAHENLEARRTIGKVVIDIAG
;
A
#
# COMPACT_ATOMS: atom_id res chain seq x y z
N MET A 1 19.69 -1.38 -2.92
CA MET A 1 18.52 -1.54 -3.84
C MET A 1 18.94 -1.70 -5.29
N VAL A 2 19.68 -0.76 -5.89
CA VAL A 2 20.05 -0.84 -7.33
C VAL A 2 20.88 -2.08 -7.69
N GLN A 3 21.74 -2.56 -6.79
CA GLN A 3 22.62 -3.70 -7.06
C GLN A 3 21.86 -4.98 -7.42
N ILE A 4 20.66 -5.22 -6.86
CA ILE A 4 19.84 -6.41 -7.14
C ILE A 4 18.94 -6.26 -8.38
N LEU A 5 18.79 -5.05 -8.92
CA LEU A 5 18.02 -4.82 -10.13
C LEU A 5 18.80 -5.27 -11.36
N ARG A 6 18.14 -5.91 -12.32
CA ARG A 6 18.72 -6.14 -13.66
C ARG A 6 18.89 -4.82 -14.42
N PRO A 7 19.83 -4.71 -15.36
CA PRO A 7 19.85 -3.62 -16.34
C PRO A 7 18.49 -3.47 -17.05
N PHE A 8 18.08 -2.23 -17.32
CA PHE A 8 16.75 -1.86 -17.86
C PHE A 8 15.58 -2.35 -16.98
N GLY A 9 15.82 -2.46 -15.67
CA GLY A 9 14.82 -2.86 -14.68
C GLY A 9 13.86 -1.72 -14.31
N HIS A 10 12.88 -2.07 -13.47
CA HIS A 10 11.86 -1.15 -12.95
C HIS A 10 11.94 -1.10 -11.43
N LEU A 11 11.88 0.10 -10.86
CA LEU A 11 11.75 0.35 -9.44
C LEU A 11 10.44 1.09 -9.20
N ALA A 12 9.57 0.56 -8.33
CA ALA A 12 8.34 1.22 -7.92
C ALA A 12 8.41 1.60 -6.43
N VAL A 13 7.99 2.81 -6.09
CA VAL A 13 8.02 3.34 -4.72
C VAL A 13 6.67 3.97 -4.37
N ILE A 14 6.14 3.62 -3.20
CA ILE A 14 4.88 4.16 -2.63
C ILE A 14 5.11 5.06 -1.40
N ASP A 15 6.32 5.01 -0.83
CA ASP A 15 6.73 5.84 0.29
C ASP A 15 8.10 6.44 -0.04
N ALA A 16 8.08 7.66 -0.58
CA ALA A 16 9.27 8.39 -0.98
C ALA A 16 9.83 9.28 0.14
N ALA A 17 9.61 8.91 1.42
CA ALA A 17 10.10 9.68 2.57
C ALA A 17 11.63 9.71 2.70
N THR A 18 12.37 8.92 1.91
CA THR A 18 13.84 8.96 1.87
C THR A 18 14.33 9.51 0.54
N ALA A 19 15.38 10.34 0.61
CA ALA A 19 16.05 10.86 -0.58
C ALA A 19 16.61 9.67 -1.40
N LEU A 20 15.93 9.34 -2.49
CA LEU A 20 16.42 8.36 -3.45
C LEU A 20 17.51 9.01 -4.31
N ASP A 21 18.73 8.49 -4.23
CA ASP A 21 19.81 8.91 -5.13
C ASP A 21 19.55 8.39 -6.55
N LEU A 22 19.05 9.27 -7.42
CA LEU A 22 18.77 8.96 -8.82
C LEU A 22 20.04 8.66 -9.63
N SER A 23 21.21 9.17 -9.20
CA SER A 23 22.46 8.92 -9.91
C SER A 23 22.82 7.43 -9.90
N ALA A 24 22.45 6.72 -8.84
CA ALA A 24 22.62 5.28 -8.74
C ALA A 24 21.80 4.50 -9.79
N LEU A 25 20.70 5.05 -10.31
CA LEU A 25 19.83 4.39 -11.29
C LEU A 25 20.40 4.39 -12.71
N VAL A 26 21.23 5.38 -13.04
CA VAL A 26 21.72 5.66 -14.39
C VAL A 26 22.55 4.51 -14.99
N PRO A 27 23.53 3.90 -14.28
CA PRO A 27 24.38 2.86 -14.87
C PRO A 27 23.62 1.61 -15.33
N LYS A 28 22.43 1.37 -14.80
CA LYS A 28 21.56 0.26 -15.18
C LYS A 28 20.32 0.70 -15.97
N SER A 29 20.22 1.98 -16.35
CA SER A 29 19.07 2.52 -17.08
C SER A 29 17.72 2.14 -16.46
N ILE A 30 17.60 2.29 -15.14
CA ILE A 30 16.41 1.88 -14.39
C ILE A 30 15.26 2.86 -14.61
N SER A 31 14.05 2.35 -14.86
CA SER A 31 12.81 3.12 -14.83
C SER A 31 12.30 3.27 -13.39
N LEU A 32 12.00 4.51 -12.98
CA LEU A 32 11.41 4.80 -11.67
C LEU A 32 9.90 5.06 -11.82
N HIS A 33 9.10 4.36 -11.02
CA HIS A 33 7.64 4.47 -10.94
C HIS A 33 7.28 5.00 -9.55
N LEU A 34 6.72 6.19 -9.48
CA LEU A 34 6.21 6.77 -8.24
C LEU A 34 4.71 6.53 -8.19
N GLU A 35 4.28 5.64 -7.30
CA GLU A 35 2.89 5.21 -7.25
C GLU A 35 2.14 5.89 -6.11
N MET A 36 1.00 6.50 -6.44
CA MET A 36 0.09 7.14 -5.50
C MET A 36 -1.31 6.60 -5.76
N VAL A 37 -1.82 5.79 -4.82
CA VAL A 37 -3.12 5.13 -4.98
C VAL A 37 -4.28 6.11 -5.22
N PHE A 38 -4.15 7.37 -4.77
CA PHE A 38 -5.12 8.44 -5.00
C PHE A 38 -4.93 9.22 -6.29
N GLY A 39 -3.85 9.01 -7.05
CA GLY A 39 -3.51 9.84 -8.23
C GLY A 39 -4.64 9.91 -9.24
N ARG A 40 -5.25 8.77 -9.60
CA ARG A 40 -6.43 8.73 -10.49
C ARG A 40 -7.62 9.51 -9.96
N ALA A 41 -7.90 9.39 -8.65
CA ALA A 41 -9.01 10.07 -8.00
C ALA A 41 -8.82 11.59 -7.95
N LEU A 42 -7.59 12.04 -7.63
CA LEU A 42 -7.25 13.46 -7.55
C LEU A 42 -7.43 14.19 -8.88
N PHE A 43 -7.20 13.51 -10.01
CA PHE A 43 -7.31 14.10 -11.35
C PHE A 43 -8.55 13.63 -12.14
N GLY A 44 -9.38 12.76 -11.56
CA GLY A 44 -10.58 12.23 -12.22
C GLY A 44 -10.29 11.35 -13.45
N VAL A 45 -9.12 10.72 -13.54
CA VAL A 45 -8.69 9.96 -14.73
C VAL A 45 -8.75 8.45 -14.51
N GLY A 46 -9.61 7.77 -15.28
CA GLY A 46 -9.70 6.30 -15.26
C GLY A 46 -10.13 5.74 -13.91
N LEU A 47 -11.15 6.34 -13.29
CA LEU A 47 -11.65 5.98 -11.95
C LEU A 47 -12.14 4.53 -11.89
N GLU A 48 -12.66 4.01 -13.00
CA GLU A 48 -13.14 2.63 -13.13
C GLU A 48 -12.05 1.58 -12.87
N GLN A 49 -10.77 1.95 -13.06
CA GLN A 49 -9.66 1.02 -12.86
C GLN A 49 -9.56 0.54 -11.42
N GLN A 50 -9.85 1.40 -10.43
CA GLN A 50 -9.84 0.98 -9.03
C GLN A 50 -10.93 -0.06 -8.75
N ALA A 51 -12.12 0.10 -9.35
CA ALA A 51 -13.21 -0.87 -9.22
C ALA A 51 -12.84 -2.22 -9.86
N HIS A 52 -12.23 -2.21 -11.05
CA HIS A 52 -11.77 -3.44 -11.71
C HIS A 52 -10.73 -4.20 -10.89
N ILE A 53 -9.77 -3.48 -10.30
CA ILE A 53 -8.74 -4.08 -9.44
C ILE A 53 -9.39 -4.69 -8.19
N LEU A 54 -10.27 -3.95 -7.51
CA LEU A 54 -10.96 -4.45 -6.32
C LEU A 54 -11.87 -5.65 -6.62
N GLY A 55 -12.55 -5.66 -7.77
CA GLY A 55 -13.32 -6.82 -8.23
C GLY A 55 -12.46 -8.06 -8.43
N SER A 56 -11.27 -7.89 -9.01
CA SER A 56 -10.29 -8.98 -9.18
C SER A 56 -9.78 -9.50 -7.83
N VAL A 57 -9.49 -8.61 -6.88
CA VAL A 57 -9.09 -8.97 -5.51
C VAL A 57 -10.21 -9.75 -4.81
N ALA A 58 -11.47 -9.30 -4.92
CA ALA A 58 -12.61 -9.99 -4.34
C ALA A 58 -12.78 -11.42 -4.90
N ALA A 59 -12.63 -11.58 -6.22
CA ALA A 59 -12.68 -12.90 -6.86
C ALA A 59 -11.55 -13.83 -6.36
N LEU A 60 -10.33 -13.30 -6.21
CA LEU A 60 -9.21 -14.06 -5.65
C LEU A 60 -9.44 -14.46 -4.19
N ALA A 61 -10.06 -13.58 -3.38
CA ALA A 61 -10.38 -13.85 -1.99
C ALA A 61 -11.46 -14.94 -1.88
N ALA A 62 -12.53 -14.83 -2.68
CA ALA A 62 -13.58 -15.84 -2.74
C ALA A 62 -13.05 -17.22 -3.19
N ALA A 63 -12.07 -17.24 -4.10
CA ALA A 63 -11.38 -18.46 -4.53
C ALA A 63 -10.33 -18.98 -3.52
N GLY A 64 -10.15 -18.32 -2.38
CA GLY A 64 -9.17 -18.70 -1.35
C GLY A 64 -7.70 -18.49 -1.74
N LYS A 65 -7.43 -17.79 -2.86
CA LYS A 65 -6.07 -17.53 -3.36
C LYS A 65 -5.35 -16.42 -2.61
N ILE A 66 -6.11 -15.52 -1.99
CA ILE A 66 -5.59 -14.51 -1.07
C ILE A 66 -6.36 -14.59 0.25
N LYS A 67 -5.68 -14.25 1.33
CA LYS A 67 -6.24 -14.26 2.69
C LYS A 67 -6.14 -12.85 3.29
N PRO A 68 -7.07 -12.45 4.15
CA PRO A 68 -6.95 -11.19 4.87
C PRO A 68 -5.70 -11.20 5.76
N ILE A 69 -5.07 -10.04 5.89
CA ILE A 69 -3.84 -9.83 6.67
C ILE A 69 -4.13 -9.07 7.96
N PHE A 70 -5.24 -9.39 8.63
CA PHE A 70 -5.60 -8.78 9.90
C PHE A 70 -4.46 -9.00 10.91
N GLY A 71 -3.97 -7.91 11.50
CA GLY A 71 -2.99 -7.93 12.57
C GLY A 71 -3.65 -7.69 13.92
N ARG A 72 -4.43 -6.60 14.02
CA ARG A 72 -5.17 -6.23 15.23
C ARG A 72 -6.58 -5.78 14.86
N VAL A 73 -7.59 -6.27 15.58
CA VAL A 73 -8.98 -5.84 15.43
C VAL A 73 -9.39 -5.14 16.72
N LEU A 74 -9.85 -3.90 16.59
CA LEU A 74 -10.43 -3.09 17.67
C LEU A 74 -11.95 -3.06 17.50
N ALA A 75 -12.69 -3.01 18.60
CA ALA A 75 -14.15 -2.96 18.56
C ALA A 75 -14.66 -1.53 18.80
N GLY A 76 -15.72 -1.17 18.11
CA GLY A 76 -16.40 0.12 18.20
C GLY A 76 -15.62 1.24 17.51
N LEU A 77 -16.28 2.01 16.65
CA LEU A 77 -15.69 3.24 16.11
C LEU A 77 -15.86 4.37 17.11
N SER A 78 -14.81 4.64 17.88
CA SER A 78 -14.76 5.68 18.90
C SER A 78 -13.46 6.46 18.82
N VAL A 79 -13.37 7.57 19.56
CA VAL A 79 -12.13 8.35 19.66
C VAL A 79 -10.99 7.51 20.23
N GLU A 80 -11.30 6.64 21.18
CA GLU A 80 -10.35 5.75 21.86
C GLU A 80 -9.81 4.66 20.93
N SER A 81 -10.68 4.02 20.13
CA SER A 81 -10.26 2.99 19.17
C SER A 81 -9.46 3.60 18.02
N MET A 82 -9.85 4.78 17.54
CA MET A 82 -9.10 5.54 16.53
C MET A 82 -7.71 5.93 17.06
N ARG A 83 -7.62 6.51 18.27
CA ARG A 83 -6.33 6.87 18.88
C ARG A 83 -5.43 5.64 19.01
N THR A 84 -5.97 4.55 19.53
CA THR A 84 -5.24 3.28 19.68
C THR A 84 -4.76 2.76 18.32
N ALA A 85 -5.59 2.84 17.28
CA ALA A 85 -5.20 2.42 15.93
C ALA A 85 -4.03 3.25 15.39
N HIS A 86 -4.08 4.57 15.55
CA HIS A 86 -3.00 5.48 15.15
C HIS A 86 -1.69 5.20 15.91
N GLU A 87 -1.73 5.08 17.24
CA GLU A 87 -0.55 4.75 18.05
C GLU A 87 0.13 3.44 17.59
N ASN A 88 -0.65 2.43 17.21
CA ASN A 88 -0.10 1.17 16.67
C ASN A 88 0.62 1.37 15.33
N LEU A 89 0.08 2.21 14.43
CA LEU A 89 0.68 2.48 13.13
C LEU A 89 1.95 3.33 13.26
N GLU A 90 1.89 4.38 14.07
CA GLU A 90 3.00 5.31 14.31
C GLU A 90 4.20 4.64 14.99
N ALA A 91 3.96 3.61 15.80
CA ALA A 91 5.01 2.79 16.41
C ALA A 91 5.82 1.95 15.40
N ARG A 92 5.42 1.89 14.12
CA ARG A 92 6.10 1.17 13.01
C ARG A 92 6.46 -0.30 13.28
N ARG A 93 5.76 -0.93 14.21
CA ARG A 93 5.94 -2.34 14.61
C ARG A 93 4.73 -3.22 14.29
N THR A 94 3.74 -2.66 13.62
CA THR A 94 2.52 -3.37 13.25
C THR A 94 2.82 -4.36 12.11
N ILE A 95 2.46 -5.63 12.33
CA ILE A 95 2.44 -6.66 11.29
C ILE A 95 0.99 -6.81 10.82
N GLY A 96 0.76 -6.75 9.50
CA GLY A 96 -0.58 -6.83 8.92
C GLY A 96 -1.34 -5.50 8.96
N LYS A 97 -2.66 -5.56 9.18
CA LYS A 97 -3.57 -4.40 9.21
C LYS A 97 -4.25 -4.24 10.58
N VAL A 98 -4.34 -3.01 11.06
CA VAL A 98 -5.24 -2.64 12.16
C VAL A 98 -6.61 -2.37 11.56
N VAL A 99 -7.65 -3.01 12.10
CA VAL A 99 -9.05 -2.85 11.68
C VAL A 99 -9.86 -2.40 12.90
N ILE A 100 -10.80 -1.50 12.69
CA ILE A 100 -11.82 -1.15 13.68
C ILE A 100 -13.14 -1.72 13.18
N ASP A 101 -13.73 -2.64 13.94
CA ASP A 101 -15.03 -3.22 13.67
C ASP A 101 -16.12 -2.32 14.26
N ILE A 102 -17.03 -1.87 13.41
CA ILE A 102 -18.12 -0.95 13.75
C ILE A 102 -19.34 -1.67 14.34
N ALA A 103 -19.41 -3.00 14.25
CA ALA A 103 -20.56 -3.77 14.70
C ALA A 103 -20.52 -4.15 16.19
N GLY A 104 -19.50 -3.70 16.93
CA GLY A 104 -19.31 -3.90 18.37
C GLY A 104 -19.90 -2.79 19.22
#